data_AF-A0A846QHB2-F1
#
_entry.id   AF-A0A846QHB2-F1
#
_cell.length_a   1.000
_cell.length_b   1.000
_cell.length_c   1.000
_cell.angle_alpha   90.00
_cell.angle_beta   90.00
_cell.angle_gamma   90.00
#
_symmetry.space_group_name_H-M   'P 1'
#
loop_
_entity.id
_entity.type
_entity.pdbx_description
1 polymer ?
#
loop_
_entity_poly.entity_id
_entity_poly.type
_entity_poly.pdbx_seq_one_letter_code
_entity_poly.pdbx_strand_id
1 'polypeptide(L)' 'MSLHLQDLPSGGLLEAEVDYEGLIKVDIILRHRGASLVSRERLPSAHYLVTIRKD' A
#
# COMPACT_ATOMS: atom_id res chain seq x y z
N MET A 1 16.25 3.92 5.54
CA MET A 1 15.54 5.00 4.82
C MET A 1 14.14 4.49 4.56
N SER A 2 13.12 5.09 5.18
CA SER A 2 11.71 4.72 4.94
C SER A 2 11.17 5.57 3.78
N LEU A 3 10.73 4.93 2.71
CA LEU A 3 10.04 5.60 1.60
C LEU A 3 8.58 5.78 1.99
N HIS A 4 8.06 7.02 1.99
CA HIS A 4 6.65 7.27 2.30
C HIS A 4 5.84 7.48 1.03
N LEU A 5 4.57 7.06 1.05
CA LEU A 5 3.65 7.20 -0.09
C LEU A 5 3.52 8.64 -0.61
N GLN A 6 3.66 9.63 0.29
CA GLN A 6 3.58 11.05 -0.05
C GLN A 6 4.78 11.58 -0.83
N ASP A 7 5.91 10.86 -0.80
CA ASP A 7 7.14 11.26 -1.48
C ASP A 7 7.24 10.65 -2.89
N LEU A 8 6.29 9.79 -3.26
CA LEU A 8 6.25 9.16 -4.59
C LEU A 8 5.70 10.12 -5.65
N PRO A 9 6.31 10.15 -6.84
CA PRO A 9 5.72 10.84 -7.98
C PRO A 9 4.42 10.14 -8.41
N SER A 10 3.53 10.86 -9.09
CA SER A 10 2.35 10.25 -9.74
C SER A 10 2.79 9.13 -10.71
N GLY A 11 2.10 8.00 -10.64
CA GLY A 11 2.48 6.74 -11.30
C GLY A 11 3.49 5.89 -10.53
N GLY A 12 4.12 6.43 -9.48
CA GLY A 12 5.09 5.72 -8.65
C GLY A 12 4.46 4.55 -7.88
N LEU A 13 5.23 3.48 -7.69
CA LEU A 13 4.80 2.28 -6.99
C LEU A 13 5.46 2.19 -5.60
N LEU A 14 4.68 1.77 -4.61
CA LEU A 14 5.13 1.42 -3.26
C LEU A 14 4.72 -0.01 -2.96
N GLU A 15 5.64 -0.81 -2.46
CA GLU A 15 5.31 -2.10 -1.84
C GLU A 15 5.34 -1.95 -0.32
N ALA A 16 4.32 -2.46 0.34
CA ALA A 16 4.22 -2.44 1.80
C ALA A 16 3.74 -3.79 2.31
N GLU A 17 4.34 -4.25 3.41
CA GLU A 17 3.83 -5.38 4.18
C GLU A 17 2.88 -4.87 5.25
N VAL A 18 1.68 -5.42 5.30
CA VAL A 18 0.63 -5.05 6.25
C VAL A 18 0.01 -6.28 6.89
N ASP A 19 -0.43 -6.17 8.13
CA ASP A 19 -1.24 -7.21 8.77
C ASP A 19 -2.71 -7.15 8.28
N TYR A 20 -3.54 -8.05 8.79
CA TYR A 20 -4.96 -8.11 8.43
C TYR A 20 -5.72 -6.82 8.77
N GLU A 21 -5.41 -6.17 9.91
CA GLU A 21 -6.05 -4.91 10.27
C GLU A 21 -5.62 -3.76 9.37
N GLY A 22 -4.33 -3.72 9.02
CA GLY A 22 -3.73 -2.77 8.11
C GLY A 22 -4.35 -2.87 6.73
N LEU A 23 -4.62 -4.10 6.25
CA LEU A 23 -5.31 -4.34 4.99
C LEU A 23 -6.73 -3.74 4.97
N ILE A 24 -7.49 -3.83 6.07
CA ILE A 24 -8.84 -3.25 6.15
C ILE A 24 -8.78 -1.71 6.06
N LYS A 25 -7.73 -1.11 6.62
CA LYS A 25 -7.55 0.35 6.68
C LYS A 25 -6.87 0.90 5.42
N VAL A 26 -6.14 0.08 4.66
CA VAL A 26 -5.31 0.52 3.53
C VAL A 26 -6.15 1.25 2.49
N ASP A 27 -7.31 0.70 2.09
CA ASP A 27 -8.17 1.30 1.07
C ASP A 27 -8.64 2.72 1.44
N ILE A 28 -8.93 2.96 2.72
CA ILE A 28 -9.32 4.28 3.23
C ILE A 28 -8.14 5.25 3.11
N ILE A 29 -6.96 4.83 3.59
CA ILE A 29 -5.75 5.66 3.56
C ILE A 29 -5.37 6.03 2.12
N LEU A 30 -5.42 5.06 1.19
CA LEU A 30 -5.06 5.26 -0.21
C LEU A 30 -5.94 6.31 -0.88
N ARG A 31 -7.26 6.26 -0.67
CA ARG A 31 -8.20 7.27 -1.19
C ARG A 31 -7.87 8.68 -0.70
N HIS A 32 -7.54 8.84 0.58
CA HIS A 32 -7.16 10.14 1.14
C HIS A 32 -5.80 10.64 0.66
N ARG A 33 -4.93 9.77 0.14
CA ARG A 33 -3.58 10.10 -0.33
C ARG A 33 -3.48 10.18 -1.85
N GLY A 34 -4.61 10.05 -2.57
CA GLY A 34 -4.63 10.00 -4.04
C GLY A 34 -3.77 8.85 -4.53
N ALA A 35 -4.05 7.65 -4.05
CA ALA A 35 -3.36 6.44 -4.45
C ALA A 35 -4.37 5.29 -4.59
N SER A 36 -3.96 4.26 -5.31
CA SER A 36 -4.79 3.11 -5.65
C SER A 36 -4.06 1.81 -5.33
N LEU A 37 -4.78 0.81 -4.82
CA LEU A 37 -4.26 -0.54 -4.63
C LEU A 37 -4.16 -1.24 -5.99
N VAL A 38 -2.98 -1.74 -6.34
CA VAL A 38 -2.73 -2.46 -7.60
C VAL A 38 -2.88 -3.96 -7.39
N SER A 39 -2.27 -4.49 -6.33
CA SER A 39 -2.28 -5.92 -6.03
C SER A 39 -2.19 -6.16 -4.53
N ARG A 40 -2.61 -7.35 -4.12
CA ARG A 40 -2.46 -7.87 -2.76
C ARG A 40 -2.10 -9.35 -2.83
N GLU A 41 -1.09 -9.74 -2.08
CA GLU A 41 -0.63 -11.13 -1.96
C GLU A 41 -0.57 -11.51 -0.49
N ARG A 42 -1.08 -12.68 -0.13
CA ARG A 42 -1.01 -13.18 1.25
C ARG A 42 0.33 -13.91 1.44
N LEU A 43 1.11 -13.46 2.42
CA LEU A 43 2.40 -14.04 2.76
C LEU A 43 2.25 -15.24 3.73
N PRO A 44 3.23 -16.16 3.77
CA PRO A 44 3.25 -17.26 4.74
C PRO A 44 3.23 -16.81 6.21
N SER A 45 3.68 -15.58 6.50
CA SER A 45 3.65 -14.95 7.83
C SER A 45 2.25 -14.54 8.29
N ALA A 46 1.20 -14.81 7.51
CA ALA A 46 -0.16 -14.29 7.67
C ALA A 46 -0.31 -12.76 7.48
N HIS A 47 0.77 -12.08 7.08
CA HIS A 47 0.72 -10.71 6.57
C HIS A 47 0.32 -10.69 5.09
N TYR A 48 0.17 -9.48 4.55
CA TYR A 48 -0.14 -9.20 3.16
C TYR A 48 0.92 -8.28 2.59
N LEU A 49 1.45 -8.63 1.42
CA LEU A 49 2.21 -7.72 0.59
C LEU A 49 1.21 -6.97 -0.30
N VAL A 50 1.21 -5.65 -0.22
CA VAL A 50 0.35 -4.80 -1.05
C VAL A 50 1.21 -3.94 -1.96
N THR A 51 0.82 -3.85 -3.23
CA THR A 51 1.41 -2.90 -4.17
C THR A 51 0.45 -1.73 -4.36
N ILE A 52 0.94 -0.53 -4.10
CA ILE A 52 0.19 0.72 -4.14
C ILE A 52 0.76 1.57 -5.27
N ARG A 53 -0.11 2.21 -6.05
CA ARG A 53 0.27 3.20 -7.06
C ARG A 53 -0.19 4.58 -6.63
N LYS A 54 0.70 5.55 -6.66
CA LYS A 54 0.34 6.97 -6.49
C LYS A 54 -0.38 7.45 -7.75
N ASP A 55 -1.56 8.04 -7.59
CA ASP A 55 -2.28 8.69 -8.68
C ASP A 55 -1.64 10.04 -9.06
#